data_AF-A0AAP9Y9X2-F1
#
_entry.id   AF-A0AAP9Y9X2-F1
#
_cell.length_a   1.000
_cell.length_b   1.000
_cell.length_c   1.000
_cell.angle_alpha   90.00
_cell.angle_beta   90.00
_cell.angle_gamma   90.00
#
_symmetry.space_group_name_H-M   'P 1'
#
loop_
_entity.id
_entity.type
_entity.pdbx_description
1 polymer ?
#
loop_
_entity_poly.entity_id
_entity_poly.type
_entity_poly.pdbx_seq_one_letter_code
_entity_poly.pdbx_strand_id
1 'polypeptide(L)'
;MLVFREADASAMSEVFAKKAALMREFVPDVRDGVVSSVGDWTGEARTACDAALERLVGRGEELADLLQSASGAMDEIREAGIHAEAMAFAHIDG
;
A
#
# COMPACT_ATOMS: atom_id res chain seq x y z
N MET A 1 23.64 23.60 -1.32
CA MET A 1 22.25 23.53 -1.82
C MET A 1 21.75 22.12 -1.55
N LEU A 2 20.85 21.95 -0.58
CA LEU A 2 20.07 20.72 -0.48
C LEU A 2 19.13 20.72 -1.69
N VAL A 3 19.15 19.65 -2.49
CA VAL A 3 18.19 19.46 -3.60
C VAL A 3 17.30 18.32 -3.18
N PHE A 4 16.13 18.67 -2.67
CA PHE A 4 15.06 17.74 -2.39
C PHE A 4 14.44 17.28 -3.71
N ARG A 5 14.28 15.96 -3.86
CA ARG A 5 13.70 15.37 -5.07
C ARG A 5 12.20 15.17 -4.89
N GLU A 6 11.47 16.27 -4.93
CA GLU A 6 10.01 16.31 -4.79
C GLU A 6 9.30 15.33 -5.75
N ALA A 7 9.80 15.23 -6.99
CA ALA A 7 9.26 14.33 -8.01
C ALA A 7 9.41 12.85 -7.62
N ASP A 8 10.52 12.48 -6.97
CA ASP A 8 10.75 11.09 -6.52
C ASP A 8 9.80 10.74 -5.37
N ALA A 9 9.61 11.64 -4.39
CA ALA A 9 8.67 11.45 -3.29
C ALA A 9 7.22 11.33 -3.77
N SER A 10 6.80 12.20 -4.70
CA SER A 10 5.46 12.15 -5.31
C SER A 10 5.24 10.84 -6.08
N ALA A 11 6.21 10.44 -6.90
CA ALA A 11 6.12 9.18 -7.65
C ALA A 11 6.03 7.97 -6.71
N MET A 12 6.77 7.96 -5.60
CA MET A 12 6.68 6.88 -4.61
C MET A 12 5.33 6.85 -3.90
N SER A 13 4.78 8.01 -3.53
CA SER A 13 3.43 8.11 -2.96
C SER A 13 2.38 7.48 -3.88
N GLU A 14 2.37 7.87 -5.16
CA GLU A 14 1.46 7.34 -6.17
C GLU A 14 1.62 5.82 -6.37
N VAL A 15 2.86 5.33 -6.40
CA VAL A 15 3.14 3.90 -6.55
C VAL A 15 2.57 3.11 -5.38
N PHE A 16 2.74 3.59 -4.15
CA PHE A 16 2.21 2.93 -2.96
C PHE A 16 0.68 2.94 -2.94
N ALA A 17 0.04 4.08 -3.24
CA ALA A 17 -1.40 4.19 -3.33
C ALA A 17 -1.98 3.24 -4.39
N LYS A 18 -1.36 3.19 -5.58
CA LYS A 18 -1.77 2.27 -6.65
C LYS A 18 -1.66 0.81 -6.23
N LYS A 19 -0.57 0.44 -5.53
CA LYS A 19 -0.40 -0.93 -5.03
C LYS A 19 -1.40 -1.28 -3.93
N ALA A 20 -1.75 -0.34 -3.06
CA ALA A 20 -2.79 -0.53 -2.06
C ALA A 20 -4.15 -0.83 -2.72
N ALA A 21 -4.53 -0.04 -3.73
CA ALA A 21 -5.75 -0.27 -4.50
C ALA A 21 -5.75 -1.64 -5.20
N LEU A 22 -4.65 -1.99 -5.88
CA LEU A 22 -4.50 -3.29 -6.53
C LEU A 22 -4.66 -4.46 -5.55
N MET A 23 -4.14 -4.35 -4.32
CA MET A 23 -4.32 -5.41 -3.32
C MET A 23 -5.77 -5.56 -2.88
N ARG A 24 -6.49 -4.45 -2.68
CA ARG A 24 -7.91 -4.47 -2.31
C ARG A 24 -8.81 -5.03 -3.42
N GLU A 25 -8.42 -4.86 -4.67
CA GLU A 25 -9.12 -5.45 -5.82
C GLU A 25 -8.77 -6.94 -6.00
N PHE A 26 -7.49 -7.30 -5.89
CA PHE A 26 -7.00 -8.64 -6.20
C PHE A 26 -7.39 -9.71 -5.16
N VAL A 27 -7.44 -9.35 -3.88
CA VAL A 27 -7.69 -10.31 -2.79
C VAL A 27 -9.09 -10.93 -2.86
N PRO A 28 -10.18 -10.16 -3.07
CA PRO A 28 -11.50 -10.73 -3.34
C PRO A 28 -11.52 -11.68 -4.54
N ASP A 29 -10.88 -11.31 -5.65
CA ASP A 29 -10.84 -12.15 -6.86
C ASP A 29 -10.17 -13.51 -6.60
N VAL A 30 -9.05 -13.51 -5.85
CA VAL A 30 -8.37 -14.75 -5.45
C VAL A 30 -9.27 -15.59 -4.55
N ARG A 31 -9.93 -14.97 -3.56
CA ARG A 31 -10.85 -15.67 -2.67
C ARG A 31 -11.95 -16.35 -3.47
N ASP A 32 -12.61 -15.62 -4.37
CA ASP A 32 -13.72 -16.14 -5.17
C ASP A 32 -13.27 -17.25 -6.11
N GLY A 33 -12.10 -17.11 -6.74
CA GLY A 33 -11.50 -18.15 -7.57
C GLY A 33 -11.21 -19.44 -6.79
N VAL A 34 -10.67 -19.34 -5.56
CA VAL A 34 -10.42 -20.50 -4.72
C VAL A 34 -11.72 -21.12 -4.23
N VAL A 35 -12.67 -20.32 -3.75
CA VAL A 35 -14.00 -20.81 -3.30
C VAL A 35 -14.70 -21.57 -4.42
N SER A 36 -14.64 -21.06 -5.66
CA SER A 36 -15.18 -21.74 -6.84
C SER A 36 -14.45 -23.04 -7.16
N SER A 37 -13.13 -23.10 -6.95
CA SER A 37 -12.30 -24.27 -7.29
C SER A 37 -12.46 -25.41 -6.29
N VAL A 38 -12.77 -25.09 -5.03
CA VAL A 38 -12.91 -26.06 -3.92
C VAL A 38 -14.37 -26.22 -3.46
N GLY A 39 -15.32 -25.91 -4.34
CA GLY A 39 -16.75 -25.87 -4.00
C GLY A 39 -17.36 -27.23 -3.62
N ASP A 40 -16.75 -28.32 -4.06
CA ASP A 40 -17.15 -29.71 -3.76
C ASP A 40 -16.40 -30.30 -2.56
N TRP A 41 -15.39 -29.60 -2.04
CA TRP A 41 -14.64 -30.07 -0.88
C TRP A 41 -15.54 -30.07 0.36
N THR A 42 -15.38 -31.11 1.19
CA THR A 42 -16.11 -31.26 2.45
C THR A 42 -15.16 -31.68 3.58
N GLY A 43 -15.66 -31.66 4.82
CA GLY A 43 -14.90 -32.11 5.99
C GLY A 43 -13.68 -31.24 6.31
N GLU A 44 -12.67 -31.85 6.93
CA GLU A 44 -11.47 -31.14 7.43
C GLU A 44 -10.72 -30.37 6.33
N ALA A 45 -10.67 -30.90 5.10
CA ALA A 45 -10.02 -30.24 3.98
C ALA A 45 -10.71 -28.92 3.63
N ARG A 46 -12.05 -28.87 3.66
CA ARG A 46 -12.81 -27.64 3.44
C ARG A 46 -12.56 -26.63 4.56
N THR A 47 -12.64 -27.05 5.82
CA THR A 47 -12.39 -26.19 6.98
C THR A 47 -10.98 -25.59 6.96
N ALA A 48 -9.97 -26.40 6.62
CA ALA A 48 -8.59 -25.94 6.51
C ALA A 48 -8.40 -24.92 5.37
N CYS A 49 -9.09 -25.12 4.24
CA CYS A 49 -9.10 -24.19 3.11
C CYS A 49 -9.75 -22.86 3.48
N ASP A 50 -10.94 -22.87 4.10
CA ASP A 50 -11.64 -21.66 4.52
C ASP A 50 -10.80 -20.85 5.53
N ALA A 51 -10.21 -21.52 6.52
CA ALA A 51 -9.31 -20.86 7.48
C ALA A 51 -8.05 -20.28 6.82
N ALA A 52 -7.54 -20.89 5.75
CA ALA A 52 -6.41 -20.36 4.98
C ALA A 52 -6.82 -19.14 4.15
N LEU A 53 -8.03 -19.16 3.57
CA LEU A 53 -8.60 -18.04 2.82
C LEU A 53 -8.85 -16.83 3.71
N GLU A 54 -9.41 -17.01 4.90
CA GLU A 54 -9.60 -15.91 5.86
C GLU A 54 -8.28 -15.24 6.23
N ARG A 55 -7.24 -16.04 6.48
CA ARG A 55 -5.88 -15.53 6.74
C ARG A 55 -5.29 -14.79 5.54
N LEU A 56 -5.54 -15.27 4.33
CA LEU A 56 -5.09 -14.60 3.10
C LEU A 56 -5.78 -13.25 2.94
N VAL A 57 -7.10 -13.19 3.16
CA VAL A 57 -7.88 -11.95 3.06
C VAL A 57 -7.42 -10.94 4.10
N GLY A 58 -7.28 -11.35 5.37
CA GLY A 58 -6.80 -10.46 6.43
C GLY A 58 -5.42 -9.88 6.15
N ARG A 59 -4.46 -10.72 5.75
CA ARG A 59 -3.11 -10.26 5.39
C ARG A 59 -3.08 -9.39 4.15
N GLY A 60 -4.01 -9.62 3.22
CA GLY A 60 -4.19 -8.80 2.03
C GLY A 60 -4.61 -7.37 2.37
N GLU A 61 -5.59 -7.23 3.27
CA GLU A 61 -6.05 -5.92 3.75
C GLU A 61 -4.97 -5.21 4.58
N GLU A 62 -4.31 -5.93 5.51
CA GLU A 62 -3.18 -5.39 6.28
C GLU A 62 -2.06 -4.85 5.38
N LEU A 63 -1.73 -5.56 4.29
CA LEU A 63 -0.74 -5.10 3.32
C LEU A 63 -1.23 -3.85 2.57
N ALA A 64 -2.50 -3.79 2.19
CA ALA A 64 -3.07 -2.62 1.53
C ALA A 64 -3.03 -1.38 2.44
N ASP A 65 -3.32 -1.54 3.74
CA ASP A 65 -3.25 -0.46 4.73
C ASP A 65 -1.81 0.02 4.97
N LEU A 66 -0.85 -0.91 5.03
CA LEU A 66 0.57 -0.56 5.13
C LEU A 66 1.05 0.23 3.90
N LEU A 67 0.63 -0.18 2.71
CA LEU A 67 0.95 0.54 1.46
C LEU A 67 0.29 1.93 1.45
N GLN A 68 -0.97 2.04 1.89
CA GLN A 68 -1.64 3.34 2.01
C GLN A 68 -0.92 4.26 3.00
N SER A 69 -0.47 3.72 4.12
CA SER A 69 0.29 4.46 5.13
C SER A 69 1.65 4.92 4.59
N ALA A 70 2.33 4.06 3.81
CA ALA A 70 3.59 4.42 3.15
C ALA A 70 3.39 5.53 2.10
N SER A 71 2.26 5.56 1.38
CA SER A 71 1.90 6.68 0.51
C SER A 71 1.77 7.99 1.29
N GLY A 72 0.99 7.99 2.39
CA GLY A 72 0.86 9.17 3.24
C GLY A 72 2.19 9.67 3.81
N ALA A 73 3.07 8.76 4.25
CA ALA A 73 4.39 9.13 4.73
C ALA A 73 5.28 9.77 3.64
N MET A 74 5.14 9.37 2.37
CA MET A 74 5.85 10.00 1.26
C MET A 74 5.32 11.41 0.98
N ASP A 75 4.01 11.65 1.15
CA ASP A 75 3.44 12.99 1.04
C ASP A 75 3.94 13.91 2.17
N GLU A 76 4.04 13.41 3.41
CA GLU A 76 4.63 14.15 4.53
C GLU A 76 6.12 14.48 4.29
N ILE A 77 6.89 13.51 3.78
CA ILE A 77 8.30 13.73 3.39
C ILE A 77 8.39 14.82 2.31
N ARG A 78 7.46 14.82 1.35
CA ARG A 78 7.39 15.85 0.31
C ARG A 78 7.18 17.24 0.91
N GLU A 79 6.19 17.39 1.78
CA GLU A 79 5.88 18.67 2.42
C GLU A 79 7.05 19.19 3.27
N ALA A 80 7.66 18.30 4.07
CA ALA A 80 8.83 18.64 4.88
C ALA A 80 10.03 19.04 4.01
N GLY A 81 10.26 18.34 2.89
CA GLY A 81 11.32 18.63 1.93
C GLY A 81 11.17 20.01 1.29
N ILE A 82 9.97 20.32 0.78
CA ILE A 82 9.64 21.63 0.19
C ILE A 82 9.85 22.75 1.22
N HIS A 83 9.38 22.55 2.46
CA HIS A 83 9.54 23.54 3.51
C HIS A 83 11.02 23.80 3.86
N ALA A 84 11.83 22.74 3.97
CA ALA A 84 13.25 22.85 4.25
C ALA A 84 14.01 23.59 3.14
N GLU A 85 13.69 23.33 1.86
CA GLU A 85 14.26 24.08 0.74
C GLU A 85 13.90 25.55 0.79
N ALA A 86 12.63 25.89 1.03
CA ALA A 86 12.17 27.28 1.13
C ALA A 86 12.91 28.05 2.24
N MET A 87 13.09 27.42 3.41
CA MET A 87 13.85 28.02 4.52
C MET A 87 15.33 28.20 4.19
N ALA A 88 15.93 27.27 3.45
CA ALA A 88 17.33 27.37 3.02
C ALA A 88 17.54 28.50 2.00
N PHE A 89 16.60 28.70 1.07
CA PHE A 89 16.64 29.83 0.13
C PHE A 89 16.53 31.18 0.86
N ALA A 90 15.59 31.31 1.80
CA ALA A 90 15.40 32.54 2.57
C ALA A 90 16.63 32.97 3.39
N HIS A 91 17.50 32.02 3.80
CA HIS A 91 18.74 32.31 4.52
C HIS A 91 19.92 32.69 3.62
N ILE A 92 19.85 32.41 2.31
CA ILE A 92 20.91 32.75 1.35
C ILE A 92 20.68 34.13 0.72
N ASP A 93 19.42 34.56 0.58
CA ASP A 93 19.03 35.86 0.01
C ASP A 93 18.90 37.00 1.05
N GLY A 94 19.27 36.75 2.32
CA GLY A 94 19.16 37.68 3.45
C GLY A 94 20.48 38.28 3.94
#